data_AF-A0A520FZY6-F1
#
_entry.id   AF-A0A520FZY6-F1
#
_cell.length_a   1.000
_cell.length_b   1.000
_cell.length_c   1.000
_cell.angle_alpha   90.00
_cell.angle_beta   90.00
_cell.angle_gamma   90.00
#
_symmetry.space_group_name_H-M   'P 1'
#
loop_
_entity.id
_entity.type
_entity.pdbx_description
1 polymer ?
#
loop_
_entity_poly.entity_id
_entity_poly.type
_entity_poly.pdbx_seq_one_letter_code
_entity_poly.pdbx_strand_id
1 'polypeptide(L)'
;MCRKPAARRIRKLTLELLGYLRNNTNSLPNYGRRYRAGRRISSAFAESAVNQLMSKSQQMRWDPRRARLLLQVRVRLIDGQLRDDFAAGIPGSRPTRRRCPGRRDATV
;
A
#
# COMPACT_ATOMS: atom_id res chain seq x y z
N MET A 1 2.66 -40.84 -23.07
CA MET A 1 1.86 -39.85 -22.33
C MET A 1 2.52 -38.48 -22.38
N CYS A 2 2.00 -37.54 -23.17
CA CYS A 2 2.56 -36.20 -23.29
C CYS A 2 2.19 -35.37 -22.04
N ARG A 3 3.10 -35.27 -21.05
CA ARG A 3 2.91 -34.37 -19.90
C ARG A 3 2.94 -32.92 -20.41
N LYS A 4 1.76 -32.33 -20.55
CA LYS A 4 1.56 -30.96 -21.04
C LYS A 4 2.48 -30.00 -20.26
N PRO A 5 3.29 -29.16 -20.93
CA PRO A 5 4.28 -28.30 -20.28
C PRO A 5 3.65 -27.35 -19.23
N ALA A 6 2.40 -26.94 -19.43
CA ALA A 6 1.63 -26.16 -18.46
C ALA A 6 1.44 -26.89 -17.11
N ALA A 7 1.10 -28.19 -17.14
CA ALA A 7 0.89 -28.98 -15.92
C ALA A 7 2.18 -29.11 -15.09
N ARG A 8 3.33 -29.22 -15.76
CA ARG A 8 4.65 -29.24 -15.11
C ARG A 8 4.97 -27.90 -14.44
N ARG A 9 4.66 -26.79 -15.10
CA ARG A 9 4.87 -25.44 -14.57
C ARG A 9 4.00 -25.16 -13.36
N ILE A 10 2.71 -25.51 -13.42
CA ILE A 10 1.79 -25.38 -12.28
C ILE A 10 2.31 -26.18 -11.10
N ARG A 11 2.66 -27.46 -11.30
CA ARG A 11 3.21 -28.31 -10.23
C ARG A 11 4.45 -27.68 -9.59
N LYS A 12 5.37 -27.14 -10.38
CA LYS A 12 6.56 -26.46 -9.87
C LYS A 12 6.18 -25.25 -9.00
N LEU A 13 5.33 -24.36 -9.50
CA LEU A 13 4.88 -23.18 -8.77
C LEU A 13 4.14 -23.53 -7.48
N THR A 14 3.31 -24.57 -7.50
CA THR A 14 2.61 -25.06 -6.30
C THR A 14 3.59 -25.58 -5.25
N LEU A 15 4.63 -26.31 -5.66
CA LEU A 15 5.66 -26.79 -4.74
C LEU A 15 6.49 -25.64 -4.14
N GLU A 16 6.85 -24.64 -4.96
CA GLU A 16 7.54 -23.43 -4.49
C GLU A 16 6.68 -22.64 -3.50
N LEU A 17 5.39 -22.45 -3.81
CA LEU A 17 4.45 -21.80 -2.91
C LEU A 17 4.31 -22.57 -1.59
N LEU A 18 4.17 -23.88 -1.64
CA LEU A 18 4.08 -24.72 -0.45
C LEU A 18 5.35 -24.60 0.41
N GLY A 19 6.51 -24.61 -0.22
CA GLY A 19 7.80 -24.39 0.45
C GLY A 19 7.87 -23.02 1.12
N TYR A 20 7.46 -21.96 0.42
CA TYR A 20 7.39 -20.63 0.98
C TYR A 20 6.45 -20.55 2.19
N LEU A 21 5.23 -21.11 2.09
CA LEU A 21 4.27 -21.10 3.19
C LEU A 21 4.80 -21.83 4.43
N ARG A 22 5.42 -23.00 4.23
CA ARG A 22 6.04 -23.78 5.32
C ARG A 22 7.16 -23.00 6.00
N ASN A 23 8.07 -22.42 5.22
CA ASN A 23 9.21 -21.67 5.76
C ASN A 23 8.79 -20.40 6.51
N ASN A 24 7.64 -19.81 6.15
CA ASN A 24 7.17 -18.56 6.74
C ASN A 24 5.99 -18.76 7.72
N THR A 25 5.63 -20.00 8.09
CA THR A 25 4.42 -20.28 8.88
C THR A 25 4.34 -19.47 10.17
N ASN A 26 5.46 -19.29 10.87
CA ASN A 26 5.52 -18.51 12.11
C ASN A 26 5.33 -17.00 11.91
N SER A 27 5.62 -16.51 10.71
CA SER A 27 5.53 -15.08 10.34
C SER A 27 4.20 -14.74 9.65
N LEU A 28 3.43 -15.74 9.22
CA LEU A 28 2.16 -15.54 8.53
C LEU A 28 1.08 -15.09 9.53
N PRO A 29 0.48 -13.90 9.37
CA PRO A 29 -0.65 -13.48 10.18
C PRO A 29 -1.81 -14.47 10.03
N ASN A 30 -2.47 -14.82 11.15
CA ASN A 30 -3.69 -15.62 11.10
C ASN A 30 -4.86 -14.78 10.55
N TYR A 31 -4.95 -14.71 9.23
CA TYR A 31 -6.00 -13.97 8.52
C TYR A 31 -7.40 -14.54 8.80
N GLY A 32 -7.53 -15.84 9.07
CA GLY A 32 -8.81 -16.46 9.45
C GLY A 32 -9.32 -15.99 10.82
N ARG A 33 -8.44 -15.78 11.80
CA ARG A 33 -8.79 -15.16 13.08
C ARG A 33 -9.17 -13.69 12.87
N ARG A 34 -8.43 -12.95 12.04
CA ARG A 34 -8.75 -11.55 11.73
C ARG A 34 -10.12 -11.40 11.08
N TYR A 35 -10.44 -12.25 10.11
CA TYR A 35 -11.74 -12.27 9.44
C TYR A 35 -12.90 -12.47 10.42
N ARG A 36 -12.82 -13.52 11.27
CA ARG A 36 -13.85 -13.82 12.28
C ARG A 36 -13.98 -12.73 13.33
N ALA A 37 -12.89 -12.00 13.60
CA ALA A 37 -12.88 -10.86 14.50
C ALA A 37 -13.29 -9.53 13.82
N GLY A 38 -13.78 -9.55 12.57
CA GLY A 38 -14.15 -8.34 11.81
C GLY A 38 -13.00 -7.39 11.49
N ARG A 39 -11.75 -7.83 11.67
CA ARG A 39 -10.56 -7.01 11.39
C ARG A 39 -10.24 -7.06 9.90
N ARG A 40 -9.76 -5.94 9.34
CA ARG A 40 -9.32 -5.87 7.94
C ARG A 40 -8.31 -6.98 7.65
N ILE A 41 -8.67 -7.86 6.71
CA ILE A 41 -7.82 -8.94 6.20
C ILE A 41 -6.82 -8.36 5.19
N SER A 42 -7.27 -7.40 4.38
CA SER A 42 -6.51 -6.86 3.27
C SER A 42 -5.66 -5.66 3.72
N SER A 43 -4.35 -5.83 3.63
CA SER A 43 -3.38 -4.73 3.59
C SER A 43 -3.28 -4.09 2.20
N ALA A 44 -4.04 -4.55 1.19
CA ALA A 44 -3.88 -4.11 -0.20
C ALA A 44 -3.98 -2.59 -0.39
N PHE A 45 -4.78 -1.88 0.42
CA PHE A 45 -4.80 -0.42 0.40
C PHE A 45 -3.48 0.19 0.88
N ALA A 46 -2.95 -0.29 2.01
CA ALA A 46 -1.66 0.15 2.53
C ALA A 46 -0.51 -0.26 1.61
N GLU A 47 -0.54 -1.46 1.05
CA GLU A 47 0.43 -1.96 0.07
C GLU A 47 0.37 -1.16 -1.23
N SER A 48 -0.82 -0.82 -1.72
CA SER A 48 -1.00 0.02 -2.90
C SER A 48 -0.51 1.45 -2.64
N ALA A 49 -0.80 2.02 -1.47
CA ALA A 49 -0.27 3.32 -1.06
C ALA A 49 1.27 3.30 -0.98
N VAL A 50 1.86 2.27 -0.36
CA VAL A 50 3.32 2.08 -0.34
C VAL A 50 3.85 1.90 -1.75
N ASN A 51 3.18 1.14 -2.62
CA ASN A 51 3.60 0.94 -4.00
C ASN A 51 3.53 2.23 -4.83
N GLN A 52 2.53 3.09 -4.59
CA GLN A 52 2.46 4.42 -5.21
C GLN A 52 3.56 5.35 -4.67
N LEU A 53 3.81 5.30 -3.35
CA LEU A 53 4.85 6.11 -2.70
C LEU A 53 6.27 5.65 -3.03
N MET A 54 6.50 4.35 -3.23
CA MET A 54 7.82 3.74 -3.41
C MET A 54 8.07 3.25 -4.83
N SER A 55 7.09 3.39 -5.74
CA SER A 55 7.12 3.01 -7.16
C SER A 55 8.05 1.83 -7.48
N LYS A 56 7.51 0.60 -7.48
CA LYS A 56 8.26 -0.61 -7.86
C LYS A 56 9.06 -0.51 -9.17
N SER A 57 8.68 0.40 -10.08
CA SER A 57 9.33 0.66 -11.38
C SER A 57 10.51 1.64 -11.33
N GLN A 58 10.70 2.37 -10.23
CA GLN A 58 11.88 3.20 -9.98
C GLN A 58 12.58 2.66 -8.75
N GLN A 59 13.51 1.73 -8.95
CA GLN A 59 14.41 1.28 -7.90
C GLN A 59 15.34 2.44 -7.50
N MET A 60 14.87 3.31 -6.61
CA MET A 60 15.63 4.46 -6.17
C MET A 60 16.68 4.04 -5.14
N ARG A 61 17.93 4.44 -5.36
CA ARG A 61 19.00 4.39 -4.35
C ARG A 61 18.82 5.57 -3.41
N TRP A 62 18.07 5.34 -2.35
CA TRP A 62 17.74 6.39 -1.40
C TRP A 62 18.86 6.55 -0.35
N ASP A 63 19.41 7.75 -0.23
CA ASP A 63 20.09 8.17 1.02
C ASP A 63 19.00 8.38 2.10
N PRO A 64 19.17 7.91 3.36
CA PRO A 64 18.13 7.97 4.39
C PRO A 64 17.58 9.38 4.64
N ARG A 65 18.41 10.42 4.55
CA ARG A 65 17.96 11.81 4.76
C ARG A 65 17.10 12.28 3.58
N ARG A 66 17.52 11.94 2.36
CA ARG A 66 16.79 12.29 1.14
C ARG A 66 15.49 11.49 0.98
N ALA A 67 15.48 10.24 1.44
CA ALA A 67 14.30 9.37 1.45
C ALA A 67 13.13 10.01 2.19
N ARG A 68 13.41 10.54 3.38
CA ARG A 68 12.40 11.21 4.21
C ARG A 68 11.77 12.40 3.48
N LEU A 69 12.58 13.28 2.87
CA LEU A 69 12.09 14.49 2.21
C LEU A 69 11.24 14.15 0.98
N LEU A 70 11.72 13.23 0.18
CA LEU A 70 11.00 12.81 -1.03
C LEU A 70 9.73 11.99 -0.72
N LEU A 71 9.72 11.21 0.37
CA LEU A 71 8.48 10.60 0.87
C LEU A 71 7.47 11.68 1.29
N GLN A 72 7.90 12.74 1.98
CA GLN A 72 7.03 13.87 2.34
C GLN A 72 6.45 14.53 1.08
N VAL A 73 7.28 14.80 0.07
CA VAL A 73 6.83 15.38 -1.21
C VAL A 73 5.85 14.47 -1.94
N ARG A 74 6.13 13.16 -2.02
CA ARG A 74 5.22 12.19 -2.69
C ARG A 74 3.88 12.06 -1.98
N VAL A 75 3.85 12.08 -0.64
CA VAL A 75 2.59 12.11 0.12
C VAL A 75 1.79 13.35 -0.23
N ARG A 76 2.41 14.54 -0.24
CA ARG A 76 1.73 15.78 -0.62
C ARG A 76 1.24 15.81 -2.06
N LEU A 77 1.96 15.16 -2.97
CA LEU A 77 1.54 14.99 -4.36
C LEU A 77 0.26 14.13 -4.45
N ILE A 78 0.24 12.99 -3.78
CA ILE A 78 -0.92 12.07 -3.77
C ILE A 78 -2.13 12.72 -3.08
N ASP A 79 -1.90 13.46 -2.00
CA ASP A 79 -2.94 14.21 -1.29
C ASP A 79 -3.46 15.43 -2.09
N GLY A 80 -2.83 15.75 -3.23
CA GLY A 80 -3.17 16.89 -4.07
C GLY A 80 -2.82 18.24 -3.46
N GLN A 81 -1.97 18.26 -2.43
CA GLN A 81 -1.59 19.46 -1.67
C GLN A 81 -0.29 20.09 -2.17
N LEU A 82 0.48 19.38 -2.99
CA LEU A 82 1.82 19.83 -3.38
C LEU A 82 1.82 21.21 -4.08
N ARG A 83 0.82 21.51 -4.91
CA ARG A 83 0.74 22.80 -5.61
C ARG A 83 0.47 23.95 -4.64
N ASP A 84 -0.46 23.74 -3.72
CA ASP A 84 -0.81 24.70 -2.67
C ASP A 84 0.37 24.92 -1.72
N ASP A 85 1.09 23.85 -1.43
CA ASP A 85 2.31 23.83 -0.64
C ASP A 85 3.45 24.67 -1.27
N PHE A 86 3.65 24.56 -2.59
CA PHE A 86 4.59 25.42 -3.33
C PHE A 86 4.15 26.88 -3.35
N ALA A 87 2.85 27.15 -3.51
CA ALA A 87 2.30 28.50 -3.47
C ALA A 87 2.40 29.12 -2.07
N ALA A 88 2.26 28.31 -1.02
CA ALA A 88 2.36 28.72 0.39
C ALA A 88 3.80 28.71 0.93
N GLY A 89 4.80 28.32 0.13
CA GLY A 89 6.21 28.45 0.46
C GLY A 89 6.72 27.60 1.64
N ILE A 90 6.27 26.34 1.78
CA ILE A 90 6.69 25.36 2.82
C ILE A 90 8.12 25.56 3.40
N PRO A 91 8.27 25.65 4.75
CA PRO A 91 8.32 24.46 5.64
C PRO A 91 7.10 24.26 6.57
N GLY A 92 6.50 23.06 6.56
CA GLY A 92 5.50 22.61 7.54
C GLY A 92 4.02 22.64 7.13
N SER A 93 3.71 22.80 5.84
CA SER A 93 2.37 23.17 5.38
C SER A 93 1.17 22.39 5.96
N ARG A 94 0.15 23.16 6.29
CA ARG A 94 -1.28 22.91 6.04
C ARG A 94 -1.89 24.30 5.83
N PRO A 95 -2.86 24.51 4.89
CA PRO A 95 -4.13 23.81 4.99
C PRO A 95 -4.89 23.56 3.67
N THR A 96 -5.56 22.41 3.59
CA THR A 96 -6.96 22.40 3.16
C THR A 96 -7.81 21.74 4.25
N ARG A 97 -8.63 22.55 4.95
CA ARG A 97 -9.78 22.01 5.66
C ARG A 97 -10.75 21.57 4.57
N ARG A 98 -10.81 20.27 4.27
CA ARG A 98 -11.93 19.73 3.50
C ARG A 98 -13.20 20.03 4.29
N ARG A 99 -13.94 21.04 3.87
CA ARG A 99 -15.30 21.28 4.32
C ARG A 99 -16.11 20.07 3.86
N CYS A 100 -16.65 19.31 4.81
CA CYS A 100 -17.69 18.33 4.49
C CYS A 100 -18.82 19.06 3.76
N PRO A 101 -19.38 18.51 2.65
CA PRO A 101 -20.64 19.02 2.14
C PRO A 101 -21.72 18.72 3.19
N GLY A 102 -22.40 19.78 3.62
CA GLY A 102 -23.62 19.83 4.42
C GLY A 102 -24.10 18.53 5.07
N ARG A 103 -24.00 18.49 6.40
CA ARG A 103 -24.99 17.81 7.24
C ARG A 103 -26.33 18.51 6.96
N ARG A 104 -27.19 17.90 6.16
CA ARG A 104 -28.62 18.21 6.21
C ARG A 104 -29.15 17.44 7.41
N ASP A 105 -29.46 18.18 8.46
CA ASP A 105 -30.34 17.71 9.51
C ASP A 105 -31.67 17.39 8.83
N ALA A 106 -31.97 16.09 8.69
CA ALA A 106 -33.30 15.61 8.41
C ALA A 106 -33.88 15.15 9.73
N THR A 107 -34.44 16.11 10.46
CA THR A 107 -35.54 15.87 11.38
C THR A 107 -36.77 15.62 10.51
N VAL A 108 -37.29 14.39 10.54
CA VAL A 108 -38.69 13.96 10.76
C VAL A 108 -38.66 12.43 10.81
#